data_AF-A0ABD5MFL7-F1
#
_entry.id   AF-A0ABD5MFL7-F1
#
_cell.length_a   1.000
_cell.length_b   1.000
_cell.length_c   1.000
_cell.angle_alpha   90.00
_cell.angle_beta   90.00
_cell.angle_gamma   90.00
#
_symmetry.space_group_name_H-M   'P 1'
#
loop_
_entity.id
_entity.type
_entity.pdbx_description
1 polymer ?
#
loop_
_entity_poly.entity_id
_entity_poly.type
_entity_poly.pdbx_seq_one_letter_code
_entity_poly.pdbx_strand_id
1 'polypeptide(L)'
;MSETLDEDLYQRTLQLLEPGEIELVGAIVHTDLGSDEDLEMHELTVTVNDVIADHAEKGETYIYAGNDTEDFASNQFQGLTLDDDSFVWECQQLLREGTFDIVFYYEAGPDQDDLAEDLAAIDHVDRVTAVP
;
A
#
# COMPACT_ATOMS: atom_id res chain seq x y z
N MET A 1 31.90 19.50 -19.69
CA MET A 1 30.51 19.82 -19.34
C MET A 1 29.50 18.76 -19.81
N SER A 2 29.82 17.90 -20.79
CA SER A 2 29.00 16.70 -21.08
C SER A 2 29.31 15.57 -20.11
N GLU A 3 30.60 15.30 -19.86
CA GLU A 3 31.05 14.18 -19.02
C GLU A 3 30.48 14.22 -17.59
N THR A 4 30.32 15.42 -17.02
CA THR A 4 29.75 15.61 -15.67
C THR A 4 28.23 15.37 -15.62
N LEU A 5 27.52 15.67 -16.72
CA LEU A 5 26.07 15.45 -16.84
C LEU A 5 25.76 13.96 -17.07
N ASP A 6 26.60 13.28 -17.87
CA ASP A 6 26.52 11.83 -18.10
C ASP A 6 26.83 11.04 -16.82
N GLU A 7 27.78 11.51 -16.00
CA GLU A 7 28.13 10.89 -14.72
C GLU A 7 27.02 11.04 -13.68
N ASP A 8 26.38 12.21 -13.57
CA ASP A 8 25.21 12.44 -12.70
C ASP A 8 24.00 11.57 -13.10
N LEU A 9 23.74 11.45 -14.41
CA LEU A 9 22.67 10.58 -14.92
C LEU A 9 22.97 9.10 -14.60
N TYR A 10 24.22 8.67 -14.78
CA TYR A 10 24.65 7.31 -14.45
C TYR A 10 24.53 7.01 -12.96
N GLN A 11 24.95 7.92 -12.09
CA GLN A 11 24.81 7.75 -10.63
C GLN A 11 23.35 7.73 -10.18
N ARG A 12 22.49 8.59 -10.73
CA ARG A 12 21.04 8.51 -10.48
C ARG A 12 20.45 7.18 -10.94
N THR A 13 20.90 6.68 -12.09
CA THR A 13 20.43 5.38 -12.60
C THR A 13 20.91 4.22 -11.72
N LEU A 14 22.11 4.32 -11.14
CA LEU A 14 22.59 3.34 -10.17
C LEU A 14 21.82 3.38 -8.85
N GLN A 15 21.45 4.57 -8.35
CA GLN A 15 20.60 4.71 -7.17
C GLN A 15 19.21 4.08 -7.37
N LEU A 16 18.67 4.08 -8.60
CA LEU A 16 17.43 3.36 -8.91
C LEU A 16 17.57 1.83 -8.82
N LEU A 17 18.79 1.30 -8.76
CA LEU A 17 19.08 -0.13 -8.62
C LEU A 17 19.48 -0.51 -7.20
N GLU A 18 19.66 0.46 -6.30
CA GLU A 18 19.89 0.17 -4.90
C GLU A 18 18.56 -0.31 -4.29
N PRO A 19 18.53 -1.46 -3.61
CA PRO A 19 17.34 -1.88 -2.88
C PRO A 19 16.99 -0.78 -1.87
N GLY A 20 15.68 -0.48 -1.76
CA GLY A 20 15.19 0.56 -0.86
C GLY A 20 15.66 0.36 0.57
N GLU A 21 15.61 1.42 1.38
CA GLU A 21 16.06 1.39 2.78
C GLU A 21 15.23 0.42 3.64
N ILE A 22 14.04 0.05 3.18
CA ILE A 22 13.12 -0.87 3.83
C ILE A 22 12.78 -2.04 2.90
N GLU A 23 12.72 -3.23 3.48
CA GLU A 23 12.19 -4.41 2.79
C GLU A 23 10.67 -4.31 2.80
N LEU A 24 10.06 -4.39 1.61
CA LEU A 24 8.62 -4.31 1.45
C LEU A 24 8.09 -5.68 1.05
N VAL A 25 6.98 -6.05 1.67
CA VAL A 25 6.14 -7.17 1.29
C VAL A 25 4.74 -6.67 1.00
N GLY A 26 3.83 -7.53 0.56
CA GLY A 26 2.49 -7.09 0.21
C GLY A 26 1.41 -8.15 0.33
N ALA A 27 0.18 -7.71 0.08
CA ALA A 27 -0.99 -8.56 -0.01
C ALA A 27 -1.93 -8.01 -1.10
N ILE A 28 -2.52 -8.91 -1.87
CA ILE A 28 -3.58 -8.58 -2.82
C ILE A 28 -4.90 -8.98 -2.17
N VAL A 29 -5.74 -8.00 -1.87
CA VAL A 29 -7.09 -8.16 -1.35
C VAL A 29 -8.06 -8.14 -2.53
N HIS A 30 -8.67 -9.28 -2.80
CA HIS A 30 -9.70 -9.40 -3.83
C HIS A 30 -11.07 -9.11 -3.21
N THR A 31 -11.84 -8.19 -3.80
CA THR A 31 -13.14 -7.79 -3.27
C THR A 31 -14.30 -8.14 -4.22
N ASP A 32 -15.50 -8.13 -3.66
CA ASP A 32 -16.76 -8.21 -4.40
C ASP A 32 -17.34 -6.83 -4.78
N LEU A 33 -16.61 -5.74 -4.46
CA LEU A 33 -17.06 -4.36 -4.58
C LEU A 33 -16.85 -3.81 -5.99
N GLY A 34 -17.90 -3.17 -6.53
CA GLY A 34 -17.93 -2.48 -7.80
C GLY A 34 -17.62 -0.98 -7.71
N SER A 35 -17.58 -0.32 -8.87
CA SER A 35 -17.27 1.11 -9.01
C SER A 35 -18.31 2.07 -8.41
N ASP A 36 -19.48 1.57 -8.07
CA ASP A 36 -20.61 2.32 -7.49
C ASP A 36 -20.69 2.19 -5.97
N GLU A 37 -19.80 1.41 -5.37
CA GLU A 37 -19.70 1.11 -3.93
C GLU A 37 -18.53 1.88 -3.28
N ASP A 38 -18.41 3.17 -3.60
CA ASP A 38 -17.31 4.03 -3.12
C ASP A 38 -17.25 4.13 -1.58
N LEU A 39 -18.41 4.06 -0.90
CA LEU A 39 -18.49 4.13 0.55
C LEU A 39 -17.92 2.87 1.20
N GLU A 40 -18.37 1.71 0.72
CA GLU A 40 -17.92 0.40 1.17
C GLU A 40 -16.42 0.21 0.89
N MET A 41 -15.93 0.68 -0.27
CA MET A 41 -14.50 0.70 -0.59
C MET A 41 -13.70 1.56 0.39
N HIS A 42 -14.24 2.71 0.81
CA HIS A 42 -13.60 3.56 1.80
C HIS A 42 -13.57 2.90 3.18
N GLU A 43 -14.70 2.34 3.64
CA GLU A 43 -14.81 1.63 4.92
C GLU A 43 -13.89 0.41 4.98
N LEU A 44 -13.80 -0.35 3.89
CA LEU A 44 -12.83 -1.45 3.74
C LEU A 44 -11.40 -0.94 3.88
N THR A 45 -11.05 0.16 3.20
CA THR A 45 -9.69 0.72 3.26
C THR A 45 -9.33 1.19 4.68
N VAL A 46 -10.29 1.78 5.42
CA VAL A 46 -10.12 2.13 6.85
C VAL A 46 -9.92 0.88 7.70
N THR A 47 -10.71 -0.17 7.47
CA THR A 47 -10.58 -1.42 8.24
C THR A 47 -9.24 -2.10 7.99
N VAL A 48 -8.80 -2.16 6.73
CA VAL A 48 -7.49 -2.72 6.37
C VAL A 48 -6.36 -1.89 6.98
N ASN A 49 -6.50 -0.56 7.02
CA ASN A 49 -5.52 0.31 7.69
C ASN A 49 -5.29 -0.11 9.15
N ASP A 50 -6.38 -0.29 9.89
CA ASP A 50 -6.31 -0.65 11.31
C ASP A 50 -5.67 -2.03 11.50
N VAL A 51 -6.05 -3.01 10.67
CA VAL A 51 -5.48 -4.37 10.71
C VAL A 51 -3.97 -4.34 10.42
N ILE A 52 -3.52 -3.67 9.36
CA ILE A 52 -2.09 -3.61 9.02
C ILE A 52 -1.32 -2.85 10.11
N ALA A 53 -1.86 -1.74 10.63
CA ALA A 53 -1.21 -0.94 11.67
C ALA A 53 -1.02 -1.74 12.98
N ASP A 54 -2.03 -2.52 13.38
CA ASP A 54 -1.98 -3.39 14.55
C ASP A 54 -0.92 -4.48 14.38
N HIS A 55 -0.90 -5.18 13.25
CA HIS A 55 0.10 -6.21 12.94
C HIS A 55 1.52 -5.67 12.81
N ALA A 56 1.67 -4.43 12.33
CA ALA A 56 2.97 -3.76 12.20
C ALA A 56 3.43 -3.09 13.51
N GLU A 57 2.63 -3.15 14.58
CA GLU A 57 2.87 -2.49 15.88
C GLU A 57 3.15 -0.97 15.75
N LYS A 58 2.52 -0.30 14.77
CA LYS A 58 2.79 1.12 14.43
C LYS A 58 1.93 2.12 15.23
N GLY A 59 0.99 1.66 16.04
CA GLY A 59 0.13 2.52 16.87
C GLY A 59 -0.97 3.22 16.07
N GLU A 60 -1.34 4.44 16.47
CA GLU A 60 -2.39 5.20 15.78
C GLU A 60 -1.92 5.68 14.39
N THR A 61 -2.76 5.47 13.38
CA THR A 61 -2.46 5.77 11.98
C THR A 61 -3.59 6.55 11.31
N TYR A 62 -3.30 7.16 10.16
CA TYR A 62 -4.29 7.80 9.30
C TYR A 62 -4.03 7.49 7.83
N ILE A 63 -5.08 7.61 7.02
CA ILE A 63 -5.00 7.41 5.57
C ILE A 63 -4.73 8.74 4.87
N TYR A 64 -3.59 8.82 4.19
CA TYR A 64 -3.23 9.91 3.29
C TYR A 64 -3.60 9.56 1.85
N ALA A 65 -4.34 10.44 1.18
CA ALA A 65 -4.86 10.20 -0.17
C ALA A 65 -3.98 10.79 -1.30
N GLY A 66 -2.94 11.57 -1.00
CA GLY A 66 -1.95 12.02 -2.00
C GLY A 66 -2.44 12.92 -3.16
N ASN A 67 -3.74 13.18 -3.24
CA ASN A 67 -4.42 13.78 -4.40
C ASN A 67 -4.02 15.23 -4.70
N ASP A 68 -3.20 15.86 -3.85
CA ASP A 68 -2.66 17.19 -4.00
C ASP A 68 -1.26 17.23 -4.64
N THR A 69 -0.69 16.08 -5.00
CA THR A 69 0.67 15.96 -5.57
C THR A 69 0.67 15.15 -6.87
N GLU A 70 1.75 15.24 -7.66
CA GLU A 70 1.95 14.42 -8.86
C GLU A 70 2.56 13.04 -8.53
N ASP A 71 2.92 12.82 -7.28
CA ASP A 71 3.60 11.61 -6.81
C ASP A 71 2.63 10.44 -6.60
N PHE A 72 1.32 10.72 -6.50
CA PHE A 72 0.27 9.72 -6.31
C PHE A 72 -0.69 9.67 -7.49
N ALA A 73 -1.03 8.45 -7.92
CA ALA A 73 -2.19 8.24 -8.76
C ALA A 73 -3.49 8.39 -7.93
N SER A 74 -4.58 8.78 -8.58
CA SER A 74 -5.88 9.03 -7.92
C SER A 74 -6.52 7.81 -7.25
N ASN A 75 -5.98 6.62 -7.49
CA ASN A 75 -6.41 5.34 -6.91
C ASN A 75 -5.39 4.77 -5.92
N GLN A 76 -4.44 5.60 -5.46
CA GLN A 76 -3.44 5.25 -4.47
C GLN A 76 -3.68 5.95 -3.14
N PHE A 77 -3.36 5.25 -2.06
CA PHE A 77 -3.51 5.74 -0.69
C PHE A 77 -2.36 5.21 0.16
N GLN A 78 -1.98 5.92 1.21
CA GLN A 78 -0.98 5.50 2.18
C GLN A 78 -1.54 5.50 3.59
N GLY A 79 -1.13 4.52 4.40
CA GLY A 79 -1.24 4.57 5.84
C GLY A 79 0.04 5.15 6.44
N LEU A 80 -0.11 6.21 7.23
CA LEU A 80 0.99 6.87 7.93
C LEU A 80 0.73 6.89 9.45
N THR A 81 1.78 6.84 10.26
CA THR A 81 1.66 7.02 11.72
C THR A 81 1.21 8.44 12.04
N LEU A 82 0.39 8.58 13.08
CA LEU A 82 -0.09 9.90 13.53
C LEU A 82 1.02 10.73 14.20
N ASP A 83 2.03 10.07 14.78
CA ASP A 83 3.08 10.73 15.57
C ASP A 83 4.11 11.48 14.71
N ASP A 84 4.53 10.87 13.59
CA ASP A 84 5.65 11.36 12.78
C ASP A 84 5.51 11.12 11.28
N ASP A 85 4.32 10.78 10.80
CA ASP A 85 4.03 10.51 9.38
C ASP A 85 4.91 9.38 8.79
N SER A 86 5.35 8.44 9.63
CA SER A 86 6.12 7.27 9.19
C SER A 86 5.27 6.34 8.34
N PHE A 87 5.89 5.79 7.29
CA PHE A 87 5.27 4.82 6.41
C PHE A 87 4.82 3.55 7.17
N VAL A 88 3.58 3.14 6.93
CA VAL A 88 3.03 1.86 7.40
C VAL A 88 2.70 0.98 6.21
N TRP A 89 1.90 1.50 5.28
CA TRP A 89 1.51 0.81 4.07
C TRP A 89 1.18 1.79 2.94
N GLU A 90 1.14 1.30 1.72
CA GLU A 90 0.54 1.99 0.59
C GLU A 90 -0.24 0.98 -0.24
N CYS A 91 -1.33 1.45 -0.85
CA CYS A 91 -2.18 0.62 -1.68
C CYS A 91 -2.48 1.24 -3.03
N GLN A 92 -2.88 0.36 -3.95
CA GLN A 92 -3.46 0.74 -5.23
C GLN A 92 -4.74 -0.05 -5.48
N GLN A 93 -5.85 0.66 -5.72
CA GLN A 93 -7.15 0.08 -6.04
C GLN A 93 -7.28 -0.12 -7.55
N LEU A 94 -7.52 -1.36 -8.00
CA LEU A 94 -7.56 -1.74 -9.41
C LEU A 94 -8.91 -2.33 -9.77
N LEU A 95 -9.73 -1.61 -10.55
CA LEU A 95 -10.99 -2.14 -11.06
C LEU A 95 -10.73 -3.12 -12.22
N ARG A 96 -11.06 -4.40 -12.02
CA ARG A 96 -10.90 -5.47 -13.02
C ARG A 96 -12.13 -6.36 -13.04
N GLU A 97 -12.58 -6.71 -14.23
CA GLU A 97 -13.72 -7.63 -14.42
C GLU A 97 -15.03 -7.21 -13.71
N GLY A 98 -15.12 -5.95 -13.25
CA GLY A 98 -16.30 -5.39 -12.59
C GLY A 98 -16.14 -5.19 -11.08
N THR A 99 -15.07 -5.73 -10.46
CA THR A 99 -14.80 -5.56 -9.02
C THR A 99 -13.38 -5.05 -8.76
N PHE A 100 -13.09 -4.63 -7.53
CA PHE A 100 -11.77 -4.11 -7.16
C PHE A 100 -10.83 -5.21 -6.65
N ASP A 101 -9.63 -5.24 -7.21
CA ASP A 101 -8.46 -5.84 -6.57
C ASP A 101 -7.66 -4.70 -5.91
N ILE A 102 -7.39 -4.79 -4.61
CA ILE A 102 -6.59 -3.80 -3.89
C ILE A 102 -5.23 -4.41 -3.58
N VAL A 103 -4.17 -3.81 -4.10
CA VAL A 103 -2.80 -4.24 -3.86
C VAL A 103 -2.22 -3.40 -2.73
N PHE A 104 -1.89 -4.02 -1.61
CA PHE A 104 -1.21 -3.39 -0.48
C PHE A 104 0.26 -3.78 -0.44
N TYR A 105 1.12 -2.84 -0.07
CA TYR A 105 2.51 -3.06 0.28
C TYR A 105 2.82 -2.36 1.60
N TYR A 106 3.62 -3.01 2.43
CA TYR A 106 3.95 -2.58 3.79
C TYR A 106 5.35 -3.06 4.16
N GLU A 107 5.92 -2.45 5.21
CA GLU A 107 7.24 -2.83 5.72
C GLU A 107 7.22 -4.30 6.18
N ALA A 108 8.25 -5.06 5.80
CA ALA A 108 8.43 -6.43 6.25
C ALA A 108 8.62 -6.47 7.78
N GLY A 109 7.91 -7.37 8.45
CA GLY A 109 7.87 -7.44 9.90
C GLY A 109 6.67 -8.21 10.43
N PRO A 110 5.43 -7.84 9.99
CA PRO A 110 4.23 -8.62 10.28
C PRO A 110 4.35 -10.09 9.87
N ASP A 111 3.70 -10.98 10.62
CA ASP A 111 3.49 -12.36 10.16
C ASP A 111 2.47 -12.34 9.02
N GLN A 112 2.93 -12.64 7.80
CA GLN A 112 2.09 -12.57 6.61
C GLN A 112 0.92 -13.56 6.62
N ASP A 113 1.08 -14.73 7.25
CA ASP A 113 0.02 -15.74 7.27
C ASP A 113 -1.10 -15.27 8.20
N ASP A 114 -0.77 -14.80 9.41
CA ASP A 114 -1.75 -14.26 10.36
C ASP A 114 -2.41 -12.98 9.82
N LEU A 115 -1.62 -12.07 9.22
CA LEU A 115 -2.16 -10.85 8.60
C LEU A 115 -3.10 -11.18 7.43
N ALA A 116 -2.74 -12.14 6.58
CA ALA A 116 -3.60 -12.54 5.46
C ALA A 116 -4.90 -13.20 5.93
N GLU A 117 -4.87 -13.96 7.03
CA GLU A 117 -6.07 -14.54 7.65
C GLU A 117 -7.00 -13.45 8.17
N ASP A 118 -6.47 -12.47 8.90
CA ASP A 118 -7.25 -11.36 9.44
C ASP A 118 -7.83 -10.47 8.34
N LEU A 119 -7.06 -10.18 7.29
CA LEU A 119 -7.54 -9.45 6.11
C LEU A 119 -8.65 -10.21 5.37
N ALA A 120 -8.54 -11.53 5.27
CA ALA A 120 -9.55 -12.37 4.61
C ALA A 120 -10.85 -12.50 5.42
N ALA A 121 -10.83 -12.14 6.71
CA ALA A 121 -12.01 -12.15 7.57
C ALA A 121 -12.84 -10.86 7.51
N ILE A 122 -12.35 -9.82 6.82
CA ILE A 122 -13.05 -8.54 6.65
C ILE A 122 -14.24 -8.71 5.69
N ASP A 123 -15.37 -8.07 5.99
CA ASP A 123 -16.51 -8.01 5.07
C ASP A 123 -16.06 -7.47 3.70
N HIS A 124 -16.69 -7.97 2.62
CA HIS A 124 -16.36 -7.64 1.23
C HIS A 124 -15.00 -8.15 0.72
N VAL A 125 -14.26 -8.91 1.52
CA VAL A 125 -13.05 -9.60 1.05
C VAL A 125 -13.39 -11.03 0.64
N ASP A 126 -13.20 -11.34 -0.65
CA ASP A 126 -13.39 -12.69 -1.19
C ASP A 126 -12.20 -13.61 -0.89
N ARG A 127 -10.98 -13.07 -1.04
CA ARG A 127 -9.72 -13.77 -0.74
C ARG A 127 -8.55 -12.81 -0.64
N VAL A 128 -7.49 -13.25 0.03
CA VAL A 128 -6.21 -12.55 0.12
C VAL A 128 -5.10 -13.41 -0.49
N THR A 129 -4.21 -12.77 -1.26
CA THR A 129 -2.98 -13.40 -1.78
C THR A 129 -1.78 -12.67 -1.20
N ALA A 130 -1.05 -13.31 -0.31
CA ALA A 130 0.18 -12.77 0.27
C ALA A 130 1.31 -12.74 -0.79
N VAL A 131 2.12 -11.67 -0.78
CA VAL A 131 3.18 -11.41 -1.75
C VAL A 131 4.49 -11.14 -0.98
N PRO A 132 5.50 -12.02 -1.10
CA PRO A 132 6.81 -11.81 -0.49
C PRO A 132 7.68 -10.82 -1.25
#